data_AF-A0A7K5XXH6-F1
#
_entry.id   AF-A0A7K5XXH6-F1
#
_cell.length_a   1.000
_cell.length_b   1.000
_cell.length_c   1.000
_cell.angle_alpha   90.00
_cell.angle_beta   90.00
_cell.angle_gamma   90.00
#
_symmetry.space_group_name_H-M   'P 1'
#
loop_
_entity.id
_entity.type
_entity.pdbx_description
1 polymer ?
#
loop_
_entity_poly.entity_id
_entity_poly.type
_entity_poly.pdbx_seq_one_letter_code
_entity_poly.pdbx_strand_id
1 'polypeptide(L)'
;MSLPFRKELEKYKNINEDEILSKLSEDELKQLEHVLDDLDPENALLPAGFRQKDQTTKPATGPFDRERLLSYLEKQALEHKDREDFVPFTGEKKGKIFIPKEKPLETHTEEKVTLDPELEEALASASDTELYDLAAVLGVHNMVNNPKFNEGGARTKDGKGSVRNVVKGEKVKPIFEEPPNPTNVEASLQRIKANDPSLTEINLNNIKNIPIPTLKEFAKALESNTHVKTFSLAATRSNDPVAIAFADMLKVNKTLKSLNVESNFITGTGILALIDALKENESLTEIKIDNQRQQLGTAVEMEIAKMLEENSKILKFGYQFTKQGPRTRVAAAITKNNDL
;
A
#
# COMPACT_ATOMS: atom_id res chain seq x y z
N MET A 1 37.04 22.65 -14.82
CA MET A 1 37.10 23.11 -13.42
C MET A 1 36.95 21.89 -12.52
N SER A 2 37.94 21.54 -11.72
CA SER A 2 37.80 20.40 -10.80
C SER A 2 36.83 20.79 -9.68
N LEU A 3 35.97 19.84 -9.27
CA LEU A 3 35.05 20.02 -8.16
C LEU A 3 35.82 20.40 -6.87
N PRO A 4 35.27 21.22 -5.97
CA PRO A 4 35.98 21.77 -4.80
C PRO A 4 36.65 20.70 -3.93
N PHE A 5 35.99 19.55 -3.73
CA PHE A 5 36.53 18.43 -2.94
C PHE A 5 37.76 17.75 -3.57
N ARG A 6 37.98 17.89 -4.90
CA ARG A 6 39.18 17.34 -5.56
C ARG A 6 40.43 18.18 -5.32
N LYS A 7 40.29 19.48 -5.01
CA LYS A 7 41.46 20.35 -4.71
C LYS A 7 42.09 20.00 -3.36
N GLU A 8 41.28 19.54 -2.41
CA GLU A 8 41.77 19.12 -1.10
C GLU A 8 42.44 17.74 -1.10
N LEU A 9 42.26 16.92 -2.12
CA LEU A 9 42.90 15.59 -2.21
C LEU A 9 44.36 15.66 -2.67
N GLU A 10 44.77 16.74 -3.34
CA GLU A 10 46.17 16.98 -3.75
C GLU A 10 47.12 16.99 -2.54
N LYS A 11 46.66 17.42 -1.36
CA LYS A 11 47.47 17.46 -0.13
C LYS A 11 47.86 16.07 0.41
N TYR A 12 47.18 15.02 -0.04
CA TYR A 12 47.43 13.64 0.38
C TYR A 12 48.21 12.82 -0.66
N LYS A 13 48.45 13.33 -1.88
CA LYS A 13 49.12 12.59 -2.97
C LYS A 13 50.57 12.19 -2.69
N ASN A 14 51.25 12.92 -1.82
CA ASN A 14 52.68 12.76 -1.55
C ASN A 14 52.96 12.19 -0.14
N ILE A 15 51.94 11.61 0.49
CA ILE A 15 52.10 10.99 1.80
C ILE A 15 52.72 9.61 1.63
N ASN A 16 53.70 9.29 2.48
CA ASN A 16 54.32 7.97 2.50
C ASN A 16 53.43 6.99 3.27
N GLU A 17 52.64 6.22 2.54
CA GLU A 17 51.65 5.28 3.09
C GLU A 17 52.33 4.19 3.92
N ASP A 18 53.48 3.68 3.48
CA ASP A 18 54.23 2.61 4.16
C ASP A 18 54.73 3.05 5.55
N GLU A 19 55.16 4.31 5.68
CA GLU A 19 55.61 4.87 6.95
C GLU A 19 54.46 4.97 7.96
N ILE A 20 53.26 5.32 7.50
CA ILE A 20 52.06 5.42 8.35
C ILE A 20 51.61 4.02 8.78
N LEU A 21 51.55 3.07 7.84
CA LEU A 21 51.16 1.70 8.12
C LEU A 21 52.09 1.02 9.13
N SER A 22 53.40 1.31 9.06
CA SER A 22 54.38 0.77 10.01
C SER A 22 54.25 1.30 11.45
N LYS A 23 53.55 2.43 11.64
CA LYS A 23 53.33 3.05 12.95
C LYS A 23 52.03 2.60 13.63
N LEU A 24 51.16 1.89 12.91
CA LEU A 24 49.90 1.38 13.45
C LEU A 24 50.12 0.08 14.23
N SER A 25 49.38 -0.07 15.32
CA SER A 25 49.31 -1.32 16.06
C SER A 25 48.51 -2.39 15.30
N GLU A 26 48.67 -3.66 15.66
CA GLU A 26 47.96 -4.78 15.01
C GLU A 26 46.42 -4.63 15.09
N ASP A 27 45.92 -4.05 16.18
CA ASP A 27 44.49 -3.80 16.36
C ASP A 27 43.99 -2.63 15.49
N GLU A 28 44.80 -1.58 15.31
CA GLU A 28 44.47 -0.46 14.43
C GLU A 28 44.55 -0.86 12.95
N LEU A 29 45.47 -1.75 12.58
CA LEU A 29 45.54 -2.35 11.24
C LEU A 29 44.28 -3.17 10.93
N LYS A 30 43.80 -3.99 11.88
CA LYS A 30 42.54 -4.74 11.74
C LYS A 30 41.32 -3.81 11.59
N GLN A 31 41.30 -2.70 12.32
CA GLN A 31 40.23 -1.70 12.17
C GLN A 31 40.30 -1.01 10.81
N LEU A 32 41.50 -0.69 10.32
CA LEU A 32 41.69 -0.08 9.01
C LEU A 32 41.25 -1.03 7.89
N GLU A 33 41.61 -2.30 7.97
CA GLU A 33 41.15 -3.37 7.06
C GLU A 33 39.62 -3.44 7.03
N HIS A 34 38.96 -3.44 8.20
CA HIS A 34 37.50 -3.43 8.28
C HIS A 34 36.86 -2.22 7.57
N VAL A 35 37.46 -1.03 7.69
CA VAL A 35 36.94 0.20 7.08
C VAL A 35 37.16 0.20 5.56
N LEU A 36 38.27 -0.38 5.08
CA LEU A 36 38.55 -0.50 3.65
C LEU A 36 37.54 -1.42 2.94
N ASP A 37 37.12 -2.52 3.57
CA ASP A 37 36.08 -3.41 3.04
C ASP A 37 34.70 -2.72 2.88
N ASP A 38 34.39 -1.75 3.73
CA ASP A 38 33.14 -0.97 3.65
C ASP A 38 33.20 0.12 2.56
N LEU A 39 34.41 0.55 2.21
CA LEU A 39 34.68 1.59 1.20
C LEU A 39 34.95 1.01 -0.19
N ASP A 40 34.96 -0.32 -0.35
CA ASP A 40 35.15 -0.99 -1.63
C ASP A 40 34.05 -0.57 -2.63
N PRO A 41 34.42 0.06 -3.76
CA PRO A 41 33.46 0.47 -4.79
C PRO A 41 32.66 -0.70 -5.38
N GLU A 42 33.17 -1.95 -5.32
CA GLU A 42 32.43 -3.13 -5.76
C GLU A 42 31.32 -3.53 -4.78
N ASN A 43 31.52 -3.30 -3.48
CA ASN A 43 30.51 -3.56 -2.44
C ASN A 43 29.29 -2.62 -2.58
N ALA A 44 29.48 -1.42 -3.13
CA ALA A 44 28.41 -0.48 -3.45
C ALA A 44 27.49 -0.96 -4.61
N LEU A 45 27.97 -1.87 -5.46
CA LEU A 45 27.20 -2.50 -6.55
C LEU A 45 26.38 -3.71 -6.09
N LEU A 46 26.71 -4.30 -4.92
CA LEU A 46 25.99 -5.44 -4.37
C LEU A 46 24.63 -5.01 -3.77
N PRO A 47 23.56 -5.82 -3.84
CA PRO A 47 22.30 -5.53 -3.16
C PRO A 47 22.47 -5.50 -1.63
N ALA A 48 21.67 -4.70 -0.92
CA ALA A 48 21.85 -4.44 0.52
C ALA A 48 21.97 -5.69 1.41
N GLY A 49 21.27 -6.78 1.11
CA GLY A 49 21.37 -8.04 1.86
C GLY A 49 22.67 -8.81 1.68
N PHE A 50 23.41 -8.57 0.59
CA PHE A 50 24.71 -9.17 0.30
C PHE A 50 25.89 -8.30 0.78
N ARG A 51 25.61 -7.11 1.33
CA ARG A 51 26.61 -6.24 1.97
C ARG A 51 26.83 -6.57 3.45
N GLN A 52 26.02 -7.48 4.01
CA GLN A 52 26.07 -7.82 5.42
C GLN A 52 27.28 -8.69 5.72
N LYS A 53 28.19 -8.20 6.54
CA LYS A 53 29.37 -8.93 7.02
C LYS A 53 28.98 -10.11 7.90
N ASP A 54 29.82 -11.14 7.91
CA ASP A 54 29.69 -12.27 8.83
C ASP A 54 29.87 -11.78 10.27
N GLN A 55 28.80 -11.86 11.07
CA GLN A 55 28.78 -11.39 12.46
C GLN A 55 29.37 -12.40 13.44
N THR A 56 30.05 -13.44 12.94
CA THR A 56 30.55 -14.53 13.77
C THR A 56 31.88 -15.05 13.25
N THR A 57 32.82 -15.23 14.17
CA THR A 57 34.09 -15.93 13.94
C THR A 57 33.94 -17.45 14.03
N LYS A 58 32.74 -17.94 14.38
CA LYS A 58 32.47 -19.38 14.50
C LYS A 58 32.39 -20.01 13.11
N PRO A 59 33.10 -21.13 12.86
CA PRO A 59 32.96 -21.88 11.62
C PRO A 59 31.54 -22.42 11.47
N ALA A 60 31.07 -22.56 10.23
CA ALA A 60 29.74 -23.09 9.94
C ALA A 60 29.55 -24.47 10.59
N THR A 61 28.61 -24.56 11.53
CA THR A 61 28.30 -25.79 12.28
C THR A 61 27.42 -26.78 11.53
N GLY A 62 27.24 -26.58 10.21
CA GLY A 62 26.40 -27.41 9.33
C GLY A 62 24.97 -26.88 9.15
N PRO A 63 24.08 -27.65 8.49
CA PRO A 63 22.68 -27.27 8.29
C PRO A 63 21.94 -27.14 9.63
N PHE A 64 20.90 -26.31 9.66
CA PHE A 64 20.10 -26.07 10.85
C PHE A 64 19.44 -27.36 11.37
N ASP A 65 19.77 -27.75 12.60
CA ASP A 65 19.17 -28.87 13.32
C ASP A 65 18.41 -28.34 14.54
N ARG A 66 17.09 -28.44 14.48
CA ARG A 66 16.17 -27.91 15.49
C ARG A 66 16.32 -28.63 16.83
N GLU A 67 16.50 -29.95 16.83
CA GLU A 67 16.58 -30.73 18.07
C GLU A 67 17.86 -30.39 18.83
N ARG A 68 18.98 -30.31 18.09
CA ARG A 68 20.27 -29.94 18.65
C ARG A 68 20.29 -28.52 19.23
N LEU A 69 19.59 -27.57 18.60
CA LEU A 69 19.43 -26.22 19.13
C LEU A 69 18.63 -26.21 20.45
N LEU A 70 17.51 -26.93 20.50
CA LEU A 70 16.69 -27.01 21.71
C LEU A 70 17.47 -27.62 22.87
N SER A 71 18.18 -28.73 22.64
CA SER A 71 19.03 -29.34 23.67
C SER A 71 20.16 -28.42 24.14
N TYR A 72 20.75 -27.63 23.23
CA TYR A 72 21.76 -26.64 23.60
C TYR A 72 21.17 -25.53 24.48
N LEU A 73 20.00 -25.00 24.12
CA LEU A 73 19.34 -23.92 24.88
C LEU A 73 18.87 -24.41 26.26
N GLU A 74 18.33 -25.62 26.34
CA GLU A 74 17.96 -26.23 27.63
C GLU A 74 19.19 -26.40 28.52
N LYS A 75 20.28 -26.95 27.97
CA LYS A 75 21.55 -27.10 28.69
C LYS A 75 22.10 -25.76 29.17
N GLN A 76 22.08 -24.75 28.30
CA GLN A 76 22.55 -23.40 28.64
C GLN A 76 21.69 -22.75 29.74
N ALA A 77 20.37 -22.93 29.69
CA ALA A 77 19.46 -22.45 30.72
C ALA A 77 19.67 -23.13 32.08
N LEU A 78 19.97 -24.44 32.08
CA LEU A 78 20.30 -25.21 33.28
C LEU A 78 21.67 -24.86 33.87
N GLU A 79 22.66 -24.56 33.03
CA GLU A 79 24.03 -24.20 33.45
C GLU A 79 24.16 -22.72 33.87
N HIS A 80 23.28 -21.85 33.37
CA HIS A 80 23.26 -20.45 33.74
C HIS A 80 22.82 -20.32 35.20
N LYS A 81 23.76 -19.98 36.08
CA LYS A 81 23.47 -19.76 37.50
C LYS A 81 22.41 -18.67 37.65
N ASP A 82 21.41 -18.94 38.48
CA ASP A 82 20.45 -17.92 38.89
C ASP A 82 21.20 -16.75 39.54
N ARG A 83 20.79 -15.55 39.18
CA ARG A 83 21.35 -14.32 39.74
C ARG A 83 21.04 -14.29 41.23
N GLU A 84 22.05 -14.08 42.06
CA GLU A 84 21.83 -13.89 43.50
C GLU A 84 21.02 -12.60 43.73
N ASP A 85 19.89 -12.74 44.41
CA ASP A 85 19.08 -11.61 44.82
C ASP A 85 19.85 -10.78 45.86
N PHE A 86 19.97 -9.46 45.63
CA PHE A 86 20.63 -8.52 46.54
C PHE A 86 19.98 -8.47 47.93
N VAL A 87 18.75 -8.97 48.06
CA VAL A 87 18.04 -9.12 49.33
C VAL A 87 17.57 -10.57 49.42
N PRO A 88 18.11 -11.39 50.34
CA PRO A 88 17.69 -12.77 50.46
C PRO A 88 16.21 -12.84 50.82
N PHE A 89 15.45 -13.62 50.05
CA PHE A 89 14.02 -13.84 50.30
C PHE A 89 13.83 -14.51 51.66
N THR A 90 13.40 -13.75 52.66
CA THR A 90 13.29 -14.23 54.05
C THR A 90 12.06 -15.11 54.31
N GLY A 91 11.18 -15.33 53.32
CA GLY A 91 9.96 -16.14 53.47
C GLY A 91 8.89 -15.57 54.41
N GLU A 92 9.20 -14.51 55.16
CA GLU A 92 8.26 -13.82 56.03
C GLU A 92 7.34 -12.90 55.21
N LYS A 93 6.03 -13.22 55.17
CA LYS A 93 5.01 -12.32 54.63
C LYS A 93 4.89 -11.09 55.56
N LYS A 94 5.64 -10.03 55.29
CA LYS A 94 5.44 -8.74 55.97
C LYS A 94 4.19 -8.05 55.44
N GLY A 95 3.15 -8.04 56.26
CA GLY A 95 1.87 -7.38 56.00
C GLY A 95 0.75 -8.11 56.72
N LYS A 96 -0.30 -7.39 57.14
CA LYS A 96 -1.52 -8.03 57.62
C LYS A 96 -2.05 -8.94 56.49
N ILE A 97 -2.42 -10.18 56.82
CA ILE A 97 -3.11 -11.07 55.88
C ILE A 97 -4.25 -10.25 55.29
N PHE A 98 -4.22 -10.07 53.97
CA PHE A 98 -5.26 -9.33 53.27
C PHE A 98 -6.55 -10.12 53.45
N ILE A 99 -7.38 -9.68 54.40
CA ILE A 99 -8.78 -10.07 54.47
C ILE A 99 -9.44 -9.26 53.36
N PRO A 100 -9.95 -9.90 52.29
CA PRO A 100 -10.70 -9.18 51.28
C PRO A 100 -11.80 -8.41 52.02
N LYS A 101 -11.82 -7.09 51.89
CA LYS A 101 -13.02 -6.35 52.29
C LYS A 101 -14.13 -6.93 51.45
N GLU A 102 -15.13 -7.55 52.08
CA GLU A 102 -16.41 -7.77 51.43
C GLU A 102 -16.82 -6.40 50.94
N LYS A 103 -16.66 -6.18 49.63
CA LYS A 103 -17.32 -5.06 48.99
C LYS A 103 -18.79 -5.25 49.39
N PRO A 104 -19.50 -4.21 49.82
CA PRO A 104 -20.95 -4.26 49.69
C PRO A 104 -21.18 -4.82 48.30
N LEU A 105 -22.02 -5.86 48.18
CA LEU A 105 -22.59 -6.14 46.88
C LEU A 105 -23.22 -4.80 46.49
N GLU A 106 -22.50 -4.01 45.68
CA GLU A 106 -23.15 -3.16 44.73
C GLU A 106 -23.91 -4.18 43.92
N THR A 107 -25.15 -4.42 44.31
CA THR A 107 -26.19 -4.80 43.39
C THR A 107 -26.17 -3.66 42.38
N HIS A 108 -25.29 -3.79 41.38
CA HIS A 108 -25.60 -3.30 40.06
C HIS A 108 -26.88 -4.05 39.78
N THR A 109 -28.02 -3.41 40.07
CA THR A 109 -29.23 -3.72 39.35
C THR A 109 -28.81 -3.53 37.91
N GLU A 110 -28.48 -4.63 37.24
CA GLU A 110 -28.56 -4.70 35.79
C GLU A 110 -29.95 -4.18 35.52
N GLU A 111 -30.06 -2.92 35.08
CA GLU A 111 -31.24 -2.48 34.37
C GLU A 111 -31.31 -3.44 33.19
N LYS A 112 -32.12 -4.48 33.36
CA LYS A 112 -32.64 -5.23 32.22
C LYS A 112 -33.37 -4.18 31.42
N VAL A 113 -32.69 -3.66 30.40
CA VAL A 113 -33.33 -2.90 29.35
C VAL A 113 -34.24 -3.91 28.67
N THR A 114 -35.47 -4.01 29.16
CA THR A 114 -36.54 -4.72 28.48
C THR A 114 -36.83 -3.89 27.25
N LEU A 115 -36.50 -4.43 26.08
CA LEU A 115 -36.90 -3.83 24.83
C LEU A 115 -38.42 -3.97 24.72
N ASP A 116 -39.07 -3.03 24.05
CA ASP A 116 -40.50 -3.17 23.79
C ASP A 116 -40.74 -4.48 23.01
N PRO A 117 -41.86 -5.19 23.24
CA PRO A 117 -42.10 -6.51 22.63
C PRO A 117 -41.95 -6.52 21.11
N GLU A 118 -42.32 -5.42 20.45
CA GLU A 118 -42.16 -5.25 18.99
C GLU A 118 -40.70 -5.16 18.56
N LEU A 119 -39.83 -4.56 19.38
CA LEU A 119 -38.39 -4.45 19.12
C LEU A 119 -37.68 -5.79 19.31
N GLU A 120 -38.06 -6.56 20.33
CA GLU A 120 -37.52 -7.93 20.53
C GLU A 120 -37.91 -8.85 19.38
N GLU A 121 -39.16 -8.79 18.92
CA GLU A 121 -39.64 -9.58 17.78
C GLU A 121 -38.97 -9.16 16.46
N ALA A 122 -38.76 -7.86 16.25
CA ALA A 122 -38.03 -7.34 15.09
C ALA A 122 -36.56 -7.76 15.10
N LEU A 123 -35.89 -7.73 16.26
CA LEU A 123 -34.50 -8.20 16.42
C LEU A 123 -34.37 -9.72 16.26
N ALA A 124 -35.37 -10.49 16.72
CA ALA A 124 -35.38 -11.95 16.59
C ALA A 124 -35.68 -12.44 15.16
N SER A 125 -36.39 -11.64 14.37
CA SER A 125 -36.73 -11.95 12.98
C SER A 125 -35.79 -11.31 11.95
N ALA A 126 -34.92 -10.38 12.36
CA ALA A 126 -33.95 -9.73 11.49
C ALA A 126 -32.94 -10.73 10.91
N SER A 127 -32.60 -10.54 9.64
CA SER A 127 -31.55 -11.31 8.97
C SER A 127 -30.15 -10.91 9.45
N ASP A 128 -29.19 -11.83 9.37
CA ASP A 128 -27.79 -11.56 9.76
C ASP A 128 -27.24 -10.29 9.08
N THR A 129 -27.62 -10.02 7.83
CA THR A 129 -27.21 -8.82 7.08
C THR A 129 -27.75 -7.53 7.68
N GLU A 130 -29.01 -7.52 8.11
CA GLU A 130 -29.64 -6.33 8.72
C GLU A 130 -29.04 -6.04 10.11
N LEU A 131 -28.69 -7.10 10.84
CA LEU A 131 -27.96 -7.00 12.11
C LEU A 131 -26.55 -6.43 11.92
N TYR A 132 -25.84 -6.81 10.85
CA TYR A 132 -24.53 -6.22 10.52
C TYR A 132 -24.63 -4.73 10.16
N ASP A 133 -25.64 -4.34 9.40
CA ASP A 133 -25.87 -2.94 9.04
C ASP A 133 -26.24 -2.11 10.28
N LEU A 134 -27.09 -2.62 11.16
CA LEU A 134 -27.39 -2.02 12.47
C LEU A 134 -26.13 -1.87 13.33
N ALA A 135 -25.28 -2.91 13.39
CA ALA A 135 -24.04 -2.89 14.15
C ALA A 135 -23.01 -1.90 13.57
N ALA A 136 -23.03 -1.68 12.26
CA ALA A 136 -22.21 -0.67 11.59
C ALA A 136 -22.71 0.75 11.92
N VAL A 137 -24.02 0.98 11.87
CA VAL A 137 -24.65 2.28 12.20
C VAL A 137 -24.44 2.65 13.68
N LEU A 138 -24.55 1.69 14.59
CA LEU A 138 -24.35 1.87 16.03
C LEU A 138 -22.86 1.86 16.43
N GLY A 139 -21.94 1.59 15.50
CA GLY A 139 -20.49 1.58 15.75
C GLY A 139 -19.98 0.40 16.60
N VAL A 140 -20.79 -0.66 16.76
CA VAL A 140 -20.54 -1.80 17.67
C VAL A 140 -19.99 -3.05 16.98
N HIS A 141 -19.74 -3.02 15.67
CA HIS A 141 -19.19 -4.13 14.89
C HIS A 141 -17.93 -4.79 15.48
N ASN A 142 -17.11 -4.05 16.25
CA ASN A 142 -15.91 -4.57 16.91
C ASN A 142 -16.17 -5.28 18.25
N MET A 143 -17.35 -5.11 18.87
CA MET A 143 -17.65 -5.76 20.16
C MET A 143 -17.96 -7.25 20.01
N VAL A 144 -18.59 -7.63 18.89
CA VAL A 144 -18.96 -9.03 18.59
C VAL A 144 -17.72 -9.91 18.37
N ASN A 145 -16.62 -9.32 17.90
CA ASN A 145 -15.34 -10.00 17.69
C ASN A 145 -14.38 -9.95 18.89
N ASN A 146 -14.80 -9.38 20.02
CA ASN A 146 -13.94 -9.23 21.19
C ASN A 146 -14.15 -10.41 22.17
N PRO A 147 -13.16 -11.30 22.40
CA PRO A 147 -13.32 -12.47 23.25
C PRO A 147 -13.66 -12.14 24.71
N LYS A 148 -13.45 -10.89 25.16
CA LYS A 148 -13.82 -10.44 26.51
C LYS A 148 -15.32 -10.32 26.75
N PHE A 149 -16.15 -10.22 25.70
CA PHE A 149 -17.60 -10.11 25.87
C PHE A 149 -18.29 -11.48 26.00
N ASN A 150 -17.61 -12.57 25.62
CA ASN A 150 -18.18 -13.92 25.63
C ASN A 150 -18.00 -14.66 26.97
N GLU A 151 -17.39 -14.05 27.99
CA GLU A 151 -17.25 -14.65 29.32
C GLU A 151 -18.50 -14.46 30.22
N GLY A 152 -19.51 -13.71 29.77
CA GLY A 152 -20.73 -13.41 30.53
C GLY A 152 -21.94 -14.34 30.29
N GLY A 153 -21.82 -15.36 29.43
CA GLY A 153 -22.96 -16.21 29.02
C GLY A 153 -22.92 -17.62 29.57
N ALA A 154 -23.74 -17.90 30.60
CA ALA A 154 -24.26 -19.19 31.04
C ALA A 154 -23.35 -20.45 30.86
N ARG A 155 -22.79 -20.92 31.98
CA ARG A 155 -22.34 -22.31 32.12
C ARG A 155 -23.55 -23.26 32.01
N THR A 156 -23.80 -23.82 30.84
CA THR A 156 -24.66 -25.00 30.69
C THR A 156 -23.90 -26.24 31.17
N LYS A 157 -24.65 -27.16 31.77
CA LYS A 157 -24.16 -28.34 32.53
C LYS A 157 -23.60 -29.48 31.68
N ASP A 158 -23.38 -29.28 30.38
CA ASP A 158 -22.82 -30.30 29.50
C ASP A 158 -21.47 -29.83 28.96
N GLY A 159 -20.41 -30.44 29.50
CA GLY A 159 -19.02 -30.14 29.18
C GLY A 159 -18.63 -30.52 27.74
N LYS A 160 -19.14 -29.80 26.74
CA LYS A 160 -18.67 -29.84 25.35
C LYS A 160 -18.93 -28.50 24.68
N GLY A 161 -17.85 -27.77 24.42
CA GLY A 161 -17.91 -26.61 23.54
C GLY A 161 -16.97 -25.47 23.89
N SER A 162 -15.72 -25.75 24.31
CA SER A 162 -14.68 -24.73 24.12
C SER A 162 -14.51 -24.59 22.60
N VAL A 163 -15.12 -23.56 22.02
CA VAL A 163 -14.93 -23.19 20.62
C VAL A 163 -13.47 -22.80 20.49
N ARG A 164 -12.61 -23.79 20.21
CA ARG A 164 -11.26 -23.56 19.73
C ARG A 164 -11.42 -22.98 18.33
N ASN A 165 -11.54 -21.65 18.25
CA ASN A 165 -11.30 -20.93 17.00
C ASN A 165 -9.82 -21.12 16.66
N VAL A 166 -9.51 -22.25 16.03
CA VAL A 166 -8.23 -22.46 15.36
C VAL A 166 -8.29 -21.52 14.16
N VAL A 167 -7.65 -20.36 14.27
CA VAL A 167 -7.44 -19.44 13.15
C VAL A 167 -6.70 -20.23 12.07
N LYS A 168 -7.42 -20.72 11.07
CA LYS A 168 -6.84 -21.35 9.90
C LYS A 168 -6.31 -20.21 9.04
N GLY A 169 -4.99 -20.13 8.86
CA GLY A 169 -4.39 -19.20 7.92
C GLY A 169 -5.05 -19.36 6.55
N GLU A 170 -5.34 -18.24 5.90
CA GLU A 170 -5.91 -18.24 4.55
C GLU A 170 -4.96 -19.02 3.63
N LYS A 171 -5.49 -19.99 2.88
CA LYS A 171 -4.69 -20.73 1.90
C LYS A 171 -4.26 -19.72 0.84
N VAL A 172 -2.95 -19.46 0.74
CA VAL A 172 -2.39 -18.58 -0.30
C VAL A 172 -2.89 -19.08 -1.65
N LYS A 173 -3.70 -18.27 -2.32
CA LYS A 173 -4.08 -18.53 -3.70
C LYS A 173 -2.80 -18.41 -4.53
N PRO A 174 -2.39 -19.45 -5.26
CA PRO A 174 -1.23 -19.35 -6.14
C PRO A 174 -1.49 -18.20 -7.13
N ILE A 175 -0.59 -17.23 -7.14
CA ILE A 175 -0.65 -16.10 -8.07
C ILE A 175 -0.10 -16.64 -9.40
N PHE A 176 -0.99 -16.87 -10.36
CA PHE A 176 -0.58 -17.17 -11.72
C PHE A 176 -0.29 -15.85 -12.44
N GLU A 177 0.89 -15.72 -13.04
CA GLU A 177 1.19 -14.56 -13.88
C GLU A 177 0.29 -14.62 -15.12
N GLU A 178 -0.55 -13.59 -15.30
CA GLU A 178 -1.34 -13.44 -16.52
C GLU A 178 -0.40 -13.27 -17.73
N PRO A 179 -0.77 -13.80 -18.90
CA PRO A 179 0.04 -13.62 -20.10
C PRO A 179 0.17 -12.13 -20.45
N PRO A 180 1.31 -11.72 -21.03
CA PRO A 180 1.51 -10.34 -21.44
C PRO A 180 0.45 -9.91 -22.48
N ASN A 181 0.08 -8.63 -22.46
CA ASN A 181 -0.89 -8.08 -23.41
C ASN A 181 -0.43 -8.34 -24.86
N PRO A 182 -1.24 -9.03 -25.69
CA PRO A 182 -0.85 -9.44 -27.05
C PRO A 182 -0.91 -8.30 -28.07
N THR A 183 -1.36 -7.10 -27.67
CA THR A 183 -1.60 -5.98 -28.58
C THR A 183 -0.30 -5.48 -29.21
N ASN A 184 -0.25 -5.47 -30.55
CA ASN A 184 0.85 -4.86 -31.29
C ASN A 184 0.68 -3.33 -31.34
N VAL A 185 1.62 -2.62 -30.73
CA VAL A 185 1.60 -1.16 -30.58
C VAL A 185 1.67 -0.46 -31.94
N GLU A 186 2.62 -0.84 -32.80
CA GLU A 186 2.84 -0.18 -34.09
C GLU A 186 1.67 -0.43 -35.04
N ALA A 187 1.19 -1.68 -35.12
CA ALA A 187 0.04 -2.01 -35.96
C ALA A 187 -1.23 -1.26 -35.51
N SER A 188 -1.45 -1.16 -34.19
CA SER A 188 -2.56 -0.37 -33.64
C SER A 188 -2.44 1.10 -34.02
N LEU A 189 -1.25 1.68 -33.91
CA LEU A 189 -1.01 3.08 -34.28
C LEU A 189 -1.29 3.35 -35.76
N GLN A 190 -0.85 2.46 -36.64
CA GLN A 190 -1.12 2.57 -38.08
C GLN A 190 -2.61 2.48 -38.40
N ARG A 191 -3.35 1.59 -37.73
CA ARG A 191 -4.81 1.46 -37.91
C ARG A 191 -5.58 2.69 -37.43
N ILE A 192 -5.12 3.35 -36.36
CA ILE A 192 -5.70 4.62 -35.89
C ILE A 192 -5.44 5.73 -36.91
N LYS A 193 -4.20 5.83 -37.41
CA LYS A 193 -3.82 6.79 -38.46
C LYS A 193 -4.62 6.57 -39.75
N ALA A 194 -4.94 5.32 -40.08
CA ALA A 194 -5.78 4.96 -41.22
C ALA A 194 -7.29 5.14 -40.97
N ASN A 195 -7.69 5.57 -39.77
CA ASN A 195 -9.10 5.70 -39.34
C ASN A 195 -9.92 4.43 -39.61
N ASP A 196 -9.38 3.26 -39.24
CA ASP A 196 -10.02 1.97 -39.47
C ASP A 196 -11.39 1.88 -38.75
N PRO A 197 -12.51 1.67 -39.47
CA PRO A 197 -13.85 1.62 -38.88
C PRO A 197 -14.08 0.40 -37.98
N SER A 198 -13.25 -0.64 -38.12
CA SER A 198 -13.32 -1.84 -37.28
C SER A 198 -12.62 -1.68 -35.93
N LEU A 199 -11.77 -0.66 -35.76
CA LEU A 199 -11.01 -0.43 -34.54
C LEU A 199 -11.77 0.50 -33.58
N THR A 200 -12.49 -0.09 -32.64
CA THR A 200 -13.30 0.64 -31.65
C THR A 200 -12.65 0.73 -30.27
N GLU A 201 -11.75 -0.20 -29.94
CA GLU A 201 -11.10 -0.30 -28.64
C GLU A 201 -9.61 -0.53 -28.83
N ILE A 202 -8.80 0.18 -28.05
CA ILE A 202 -7.36 0.01 -27.96
C ILE A 202 -6.96 -0.17 -26.51
N ASN A 203 -6.29 -1.29 -26.25
CA ASN A 203 -5.82 -1.65 -24.92
C ASN A 203 -4.31 -1.85 -24.95
N LEU A 204 -3.57 -0.87 -24.42
CA LEU A 204 -2.12 -0.90 -24.24
C LEU A 204 -1.72 -1.25 -22.79
N ASN A 205 -2.65 -1.76 -21.98
CA ASN A 205 -2.41 -1.99 -20.56
C ASN A 205 -1.26 -2.97 -20.35
N ASN A 206 -0.43 -2.69 -19.36
CA ASN A 206 0.70 -3.53 -18.93
C ASN A 206 1.79 -3.76 -19.99
N ILE A 207 1.72 -3.09 -21.14
CA ILE A 207 2.81 -3.13 -22.13
C ILE A 207 3.94 -2.26 -21.63
N LYS A 208 5.01 -2.92 -21.19
CA LYS A 208 6.21 -2.26 -20.68
C LYS A 208 7.03 -1.70 -21.85
N ASN A 209 7.66 -0.54 -21.62
CA ASN A 209 8.64 0.08 -22.53
C ASN A 209 8.08 0.67 -23.84
N ILE A 210 6.82 1.15 -23.86
CA ILE A 210 6.37 1.98 -24.98
C ILE A 210 7.12 3.32 -24.92
N PRO A 211 7.80 3.76 -26.00
CA PRO A 211 8.45 5.06 -26.03
C PRO A 211 7.43 6.20 -25.84
N ILE A 212 7.78 7.19 -25.01
CA ILE A 212 6.95 8.39 -24.81
C ILE A 212 6.58 9.09 -26.14
N PRO A 213 7.48 9.22 -27.14
CA PRO A 213 7.10 9.78 -28.44
C PRO A 213 5.99 8.99 -29.13
N THR A 214 6.02 7.65 -29.06
CA THR A 214 4.99 6.79 -29.62
C THR A 214 3.64 7.03 -28.96
N LEU A 215 3.60 7.18 -27.62
CA LEU A 215 2.35 7.52 -26.91
C LEU A 215 1.81 8.90 -27.29
N LYS A 216 2.69 9.87 -27.54
CA LYS A 216 2.27 11.17 -28.08
C LYS A 216 1.74 11.06 -29.51
N GLU A 217 2.30 10.17 -30.32
CA GLU A 217 1.76 9.89 -31.65
C GLU A 217 0.37 9.25 -31.61
N PHE A 218 0.08 8.40 -30.62
CA PHE A 218 -1.28 7.91 -30.40
C PHE A 218 -2.25 9.06 -30.14
N ALA A 219 -1.92 9.98 -29.23
CA ALA A 219 -2.75 11.13 -28.95
C ALA A 219 -2.99 11.97 -30.22
N LYS A 220 -1.93 12.27 -30.97
CA LYS A 220 -2.05 13.02 -32.23
C LYS A 220 -2.88 12.30 -33.29
N ALA A 221 -2.72 10.98 -33.43
CA ALA A 221 -3.50 10.19 -34.39
C ALA A 221 -4.99 10.10 -34.00
N LEU A 222 -5.28 10.12 -32.70
CA LEU A 222 -6.65 10.12 -32.18
C LEU A 222 -7.36 11.46 -32.41
N GLU A 223 -6.68 12.59 -32.58
CA GLU A 223 -7.32 13.89 -32.87
C GLU A 223 -8.29 13.82 -34.06
N SER A 224 -7.90 13.13 -35.14
CA SER A 224 -8.70 12.97 -36.35
C SER A 224 -9.48 11.65 -36.43
N ASN A 225 -9.32 10.75 -35.44
CA ASN A 225 -9.95 9.43 -35.49
C ASN A 225 -11.43 9.50 -35.08
N THR A 226 -12.30 8.87 -35.86
CA THR A 226 -13.76 8.93 -35.68
C THR A 226 -14.40 7.62 -35.24
N HIS A 227 -13.60 6.58 -34.96
CA HIS A 227 -14.10 5.22 -34.69
C HIS A 227 -13.72 4.69 -33.31
N VAL A 228 -12.56 5.06 -32.78
CA VAL A 228 -12.09 4.62 -31.46
C VAL A 228 -12.96 5.25 -30.37
N LYS A 229 -13.56 4.39 -29.53
CA LYS A 229 -14.40 4.76 -28.40
C LYS A 229 -13.70 4.55 -27.06
N THR A 230 -12.80 3.57 -26.97
CA THR A 230 -12.12 3.21 -25.73
C THR A 230 -10.62 3.19 -25.95
N PHE A 231 -9.88 3.95 -25.15
CA PHE A 231 -8.42 3.96 -25.15
C PHE A 231 -7.88 3.76 -23.74
N SER A 232 -7.07 2.72 -23.56
CA SER A 232 -6.52 2.35 -22.26
C SER A 232 -5.00 2.18 -22.35
N LEU A 233 -4.28 2.86 -21.46
CA LEU A 233 -2.81 2.83 -21.36
C LEU A 233 -2.34 2.67 -19.91
N ALA A 234 -3.06 1.86 -19.13
CA ALA A 234 -2.76 1.64 -17.73
C ALA A 234 -1.41 0.92 -17.55
N ALA A 235 -0.64 1.32 -16.54
CA ALA A 235 0.66 0.71 -16.23
C ALA A 235 1.68 0.70 -17.39
N THR A 236 1.72 1.78 -18.17
CA THR A 236 2.63 1.94 -19.33
C THR A 236 3.84 2.84 -19.05
N ARG A 237 4.00 3.34 -17.83
CA ARG A 237 5.00 4.34 -17.41
C ARG A 237 4.83 5.71 -18.07
N SER A 238 3.59 6.07 -18.38
CA SER A 238 3.25 7.38 -18.94
C SER A 238 3.46 8.52 -17.92
N ASN A 239 3.80 9.71 -18.41
CA ASN A 239 4.15 10.90 -17.62
C ASN A 239 3.38 12.15 -18.10
N ASP A 240 3.63 13.30 -17.47
CA ASP A 240 2.92 14.55 -17.77
C ASP A 240 2.93 14.95 -19.27
N PRO A 241 4.03 14.84 -20.02
CA PRO A 241 4.02 15.06 -21.47
C PRO A 241 3.01 14.21 -22.24
N VAL A 242 2.77 12.97 -21.82
CA VAL A 242 1.74 12.12 -22.41
C VAL A 242 0.36 12.64 -22.03
N ALA A 243 0.13 12.92 -20.73
CA ALA A 243 -1.14 13.46 -20.26
C ALA A 243 -1.54 14.76 -20.96
N ILE A 244 -0.59 15.68 -21.17
CA ILE A 244 -0.80 16.94 -21.90
C ILE A 244 -1.16 16.67 -23.37
N ALA A 245 -0.49 15.73 -24.04
CA ALA A 245 -0.83 15.37 -25.42
C ALA A 245 -2.26 14.79 -25.51
N PHE A 246 -2.66 13.96 -24.55
CA PHE A 246 -4.04 13.47 -24.46
C PHE A 246 -5.04 14.59 -24.13
N ALA A 247 -4.66 15.57 -23.31
CA ALA A 247 -5.49 16.73 -23.04
C ALA A 247 -5.74 17.57 -24.30
N ASP A 248 -4.70 17.84 -25.09
CA ASP A 248 -4.82 18.54 -26.37
C ASP A 248 -5.71 17.76 -27.35
N MET A 249 -5.54 16.43 -27.41
CA MET A 249 -6.39 15.55 -28.21
C MET A 249 -7.85 15.60 -27.77
N LEU A 250 -8.14 15.60 -26.45
CA LEU A 250 -9.51 15.65 -25.93
C LEU A 250 -10.24 16.96 -26.28
N LYS A 251 -9.53 18.08 -26.49
CA LYS A 251 -10.20 19.31 -26.94
C LYS A 251 -10.78 19.17 -28.35
N VAL A 252 -10.09 18.41 -29.20
CA VAL A 252 -10.43 18.22 -30.63
C VAL A 252 -11.31 17.00 -30.85
N ASN A 253 -10.94 15.84 -30.30
CA ASN A 253 -11.64 14.58 -30.55
C ASN A 253 -13.03 14.58 -29.91
N LYS A 254 -14.04 14.20 -30.70
CA LYS A 254 -15.45 14.12 -30.25
C LYS A 254 -16.02 12.69 -30.31
N THR A 255 -15.16 11.68 -30.44
CA THR A 255 -15.58 10.28 -30.59
C THR A 255 -15.28 9.45 -29.35
N LEU A 256 -14.12 9.68 -28.71
CA LEU A 256 -13.66 8.91 -27.57
C LEU A 256 -14.66 9.02 -26.40
N LYS A 257 -15.00 7.87 -25.82
CA LYS A 257 -15.95 7.71 -24.72
C LYS A 257 -15.29 7.33 -23.40
N SER A 258 -14.24 6.52 -23.45
CA SER A 258 -13.53 6.05 -22.26
C SER A 258 -12.01 6.21 -22.41
N LEU A 259 -11.37 6.87 -21.45
CA LEU A 259 -9.92 7.05 -21.36
C LEU A 259 -9.41 6.50 -20.02
N ASN A 260 -8.49 5.55 -20.07
CA ASN A 260 -7.84 5.02 -18.88
C ASN A 260 -6.31 5.29 -18.88
N VAL A 261 -5.86 6.10 -17.92
CA VAL A 261 -4.45 6.44 -17.66
C VAL A 261 -4.00 6.02 -16.25
N GLU A 262 -4.67 5.05 -15.63
CA GLU A 262 -4.36 4.53 -14.29
C GLU A 262 -2.94 3.96 -14.17
N SER A 263 -2.43 3.90 -12.93
CA SER A 263 -1.17 3.21 -12.61
C SER A 263 0.04 3.74 -13.39
N ASN A 264 0.10 5.05 -13.59
CA ASN A 264 1.18 5.72 -14.33
C ASN A 264 1.96 6.71 -13.43
N PHE A 265 2.78 7.55 -14.05
CA PHE A 265 3.67 8.52 -13.41
C PHE A 265 3.20 9.95 -13.70
N ILE A 266 1.88 10.16 -13.81
CA ILE A 266 1.29 11.46 -14.09
C ILE A 266 1.15 12.21 -12.76
N THR A 267 1.65 13.44 -12.73
CA THR A 267 1.56 14.33 -11.57
C THR A 267 0.29 15.17 -11.61
N GLY A 268 0.07 15.97 -10.56
CA GLY A 268 -1.03 16.94 -10.54
C GLY A 268 -1.06 17.87 -11.76
N THR A 269 0.09 18.19 -12.36
CA THR A 269 0.14 19.08 -13.54
C THR A 269 -0.46 18.43 -14.78
N GLY A 270 -0.10 17.17 -15.06
CA GLY A 270 -0.68 16.41 -16.18
C GLY A 270 -2.16 16.11 -15.98
N ILE A 271 -2.58 15.82 -14.74
CA ILE A 271 -4.01 15.65 -14.42
C ILE A 271 -4.78 16.94 -14.63
N LEU A 272 -4.31 18.08 -14.13
CA LEU A 272 -4.99 19.36 -14.34
C LEU A 272 -5.16 19.69 -15.82
N ALA A 273 -4.15 19.40 -16.66
CA ALA A 273 -4.28 19.56 -18.11
C ALA A 273 -5.42 18.71 -18.69
N LEU A 274 -5.54 17.44 -18.28
CA LEU A 274 -6.66 16.58 -18.69
C LEU A 274 -8.00 17.15 -18.23
N ILE A 275 -8.09 17.60 -16.98
CA ILE A 275 -9.31 18.18 -16.39
C ILE A 275 -9.74 19.46 -17.11
N ASP A 276 -8.79 20.34 -17.45
CA ASP A 276 -9.08 21.54 -18.22
C ASP A 276 -9.60 21.21 -19.63
N ALA A 277 -9.08 20.17 -20.28
CA ALA A 277 -9.60 19.70 -21.56
C ALA A 277 -11.03 19.14 -21.46
N LEU A 278 -11.39 18.53 -20.33
CA LEU A 278 -12.75 18.02 -20.10
C LEU A 278 -13.81 19.13 -19.97
N LYS A 279 -13.44 20.37 -19.66
CA LYS A 279 -14.39 21.50 -19.63
C LYS A 279 -15.04 21.74 -21.01
N GLU A 280 -14.30 21.48 -22.08
CA GLU A 280 -14.73 21.69 -23.48
C GLU A 280 -15.10 20.39 -24.21
N ASN A 281 -14.76 19.23 -23.63
CA ASN A 281 -15.06 17.95 -24.24
C ASN A 281 -16.47 17.48 -23.86
N GLU A 282 -17.30 17.25 -24.88
CA GLU A 282 -18.67 16.76 -24.69
C GLU A 282 -18.85 15.27 -25.04
N SER A 283 -17.80 14.59 -25.49
CA SER A 283 -17.89 13.22 -25.97
C SER A 283 -17.53 12.19 -24.91
N LEU A 284 -16.53 12.49 -24.07
CA LEU A 284 -15.98 11.57 -23.08
C LEU A 284 -16.97 11.39 -21.93
N THR A 285 -17.21 10.13 -21.57
CA THR A 285 -18.14 9.75 -20.51
C THR A 285 -17.44 9.09 -19.33
N GLU A 286 -16.26 8.52 -19.56
CA GLU A 286 -15.48 7.83 -18.54
C GLU A 286 -14.01 8.26 -18.62
N ILE A 287 -13.45 8.64 -17.47
CA ILE A 287 -12.01 8.87 -17.33
C ILE A 287 -11.51 8.20 -16.05
N LYS A 288 -10.40 7.47 -16.16
CA LYS A 288 -9.75 6.82 -15.02
C LYS A 288 -8.32 7.31 -14.89
N ILE A 289 -8.00 7.87 -13.72
CA ILE A 289 -6.72 8.51 -13.42
C ILE A 289 -6.09 7.99 -12.13
N ASP A 290 -6.66 6.95 -11.50
CA ASP A 290 -6.26 6.48 -10.18
C ASP A 290 -4.87 5.81 -10.15
N ASN A 291 -4.36 5.59 -8.93
CA ASN A 291 -3.11 4.88 -8.65
C ASN A 291 -1.88 5.49 -9.34
N GLN A 292 -1.81 6.81 -9.47
CA GLN A 292 -0.58 7.46 -9.93
C GLN A 292 0.54 7.30 -8.91
N ARG A 293 1.79 7.37 -9.36
CA ARG A 293 2.98 7.25 -8.50
C ARG A 293 2.97 8.22 -7.31
N GLN A 294 2.42 9.41 -7.48
CA GLN A 294 2.33 10.44 -6.44
C GLN A 294 0.87 10.81 -6.19
N GLN A 295 0.56 11.15 -4.94
CA GLN A 295 -0.73 11.73 -4.60
C GLN A 295 -0.86 13.11 -5.25
N LEU A 296 -2.02 13.39 -5.85
CA LEU A 296 -2.27 14.64 -6.58
C LEU A 296 -2.31 15.88 -5.67
N GLY A 297 -2.70 15.69 -4.41
CA GLY A 297 -2.80 16.74 -3.41
C GLY A 297 -4.15 17.47 -3.41
N THR A 298 -4.50 18.08 -2.27
CA THR A 298 -5.82 18.67 -2.02
C THR A 298 -6.22 19.75 -3.03
N ALA A 299 -5.28 20.58 -3.48
CA ALA A 299 -5.57 21.66 -4.43
C ALA A 299 -6.05 21.13 -5.78
N VAL A 300 -5.41 20.06 -6.28
CA VAL A 300 -5.80 19.39 -7.53
C VAL A 300 -7.15 18.70 -7.36
N GLU A 301 -7.38 18.02 -6.23
CA GLU A 301 -8.67 17.39 -5.94
C GLU A 301 -9.84 18.39 -5.94
N MET A 302 -9.62 19.59 -5.41
CA MET A 302 -10.64 20.65 -5.41
C MET A 302 -10.94 21.16 -6.81
N GLU A 303 -9.94 21.31 -7.68
CA GLU A 303 -10.16 21.74 -9.07
C GLU A 303 -10.85 20.65 -9.89
N ILE A 304 -10.51 19.37 -9.66
CA ILE A 304 -11.25 18.23 -10.24
C ILE A 304 -12.72 18.31 -9.85
N ALA A 305 -13.02 18.52 -8.57
CA ALA A 305 -14.39 18.61 -8.09
C ALA A 305 -15.15 19.77 -8.72
N LYS A 306 -14.52 20.94 -8.82
CA LYS A 306 -15.11 22.12 -9.45
C LYS A 306 -15.43 21.87 -10.94
N MET A 307 -14.51 21.27 -11.68
CA MET A 307 -14.74 20.96 -13.10
C MET A 307 -15.89 19.96 -13.28
N LEU A 308 -15.93 18.90 -12.47
CA LEU A 308 -16.97 17.88 -12.58
C LEU A 308 -18.37 18.39 -12.22
N GLU A 309 -18.49 19.45 -11.42
CA GLU A 309 -19.78 20.11 -11.18
C GLU A 309 -20.27 20.91 -12.39
N GLU A 310 -19.36 21.47 -13.18
CA GLU A 310 -19.65 22.23 -14.40
C GLU A 310 -19.90 21.30 -15.60
N ASN A 311 -19.22 20.15 -15.65
CA ASN A 311 -19.35 19.16 -16.72
C ASN A 311 -20.53 18.20 -16.47
N SER A 312 -21.45 18.09 -17.44
CA SER A 312 -22.61 17.19 -17.37
C SER A 312 -22.48 15.87 -18.14
N LYS A 313 -21.33 15.62 -18.78
CA LYS A 313 -21.12 14.50 -19.72
C LYS A 313 -20.34 13.35 -19.10
N ILE A 314 -19.48 13.63 -18.11
CA ILE A 314 -18.75 12.59 -17.39
C ILE A 314 -19.70 11.85 -16.46
N LEU A 315 -19.80 10.54 -16.68
CA LEU A 315 -20.65 9.59 -15.93
C LEU A 315 -19.84 8.73 -14.97
N LYS A 316 -18.54 8.54 -15.24
CA LYS A 316 -17.64 7.73 -14.43
C LYS A 316 -16.29 8.42 -14.30
N PHE A 317 -15.90 8.69 -13.06
CA PHE A 317 -14.61 9.29 -12.73
C PHE A 317 -13.82 8.35 -11.81
N GLY A 318 -12.80 7.68 -12.35
CA GLY A 318 -11.95 6.74 -11.63
C GLY A 318 -10.81 7.45 -10.91
N TYR A 319 -11.03 7.86 -9.66
CA TYR A 319 -10.01 8.39 -8.76
C TYR A 319 -10.47 8.28 -7.30
N GLN A 320 -9.60 7.79 -6.43
CA GLN A 320 -9.89 7.76 -5.00
C GLN A 320 -9.46 9.08 -4.32
N PHE A 321 -10.43 9.97 -4.11
CA PHE A 321 -10.22 11.25 -3.43
C PHE A 321 -9.75 11.07 -1.99
N THR A 322 -8.69 11.76 -1.59
CA THR A 322 -8.16 11.71 -0.22
C THR A 322 -9.01 12.52 0.76
N LYS A 323 -9.56 13.66 0.33
CA LYS A 323 -10.40 14.53 1.16
C LYS A 323 -11.89 14.28 0.97
N GLN A 324 -12.64 14.32 2.07
CA GLN A 324 -14.09 14.10 2.05
C GLN A 324 -14.84 15.17 1.24
N GLY A 325 -14.42 16.44 1.32
CA GLY A 325 -15.07 17.55 0.62
C GLY A 325 -15.14 17.37 -0.90
N PRO A 326 -14.00 17.25 -1.62
CA PRO A 326 -13.99 16.90 -3.05
C PRO A 326 -14.76 15.61 -3.35
N ARG A 327 -14.60 14.58 -2.51
CA ARG A 327 -15.24 13.27 -2.72
C ARG A 327 -16.76 13.38 -2.76
N THR A 328 -17.38 14.07 -1.80
CA THR A 328 -18.84 14.20 -1.75
C THR A 328 -19.38 15.06 -2.89
N ARG A 329 -18.68 16.15 -3.24
CA ARG A 329 -19.03 17.02 -4.38
C ARG A 329 -19.01 16.26 -5.70
N VAL A 330 -17.94 15.49 -5.95
CA VAL A 330 -17.81 14.68 -7.16
C VAL A 330 -18.84 13.57 -7.20
N ALA A 331 -19.07 12.87 -6.09
CA ALA A 331 -20.13 11.85 -6.03
C ALA A 331 -21.50 12.44 -6.41
N ALA A 332 -21.86 13.60 -5.86
CA ALA A 332 -23.11 14.29 -6.19
C ALA A 332 -23.17 14.73 -7.66
N ALA A 333 -22.08 15.27 -8.21
CA ALA A 333 -22.01 15.67 -9.62
C ALA A 333 -22.17 14.46 -10.56
N ILE A 334 -21.49 13.36 -10.26
CA ILE A 334 -21.58 12.13 -11.05
C ILE A 334 -22.98 11.50 -10.95
N THR A 335 -23.59 11.46 -9.76
CA THR A 335 -24.99 10.99 -9.61
C THR A 335 -25.94 11.85 -10.44
N LYS A 336 -25.84 13.18 -10.33
CA LYS A 336 -26.63 14.12 -11.14
C LYS A 336 -26.46 13.86 -12.65
N ASN A 337 -25.25 13.61 -13.11
CA ASN A 337 -24.99 13.36 -14.53
C ASN A 337 -25.54 12.01 -15.01
N ASN A 338 -25.61 10.99 -14.15
CA ASN A 338 -26.23 9.70 -14.49
C ASN A 338 -27.77 9.76 -14.49
N ASP A 339 -28.37 10.72 -13.80
CA ASP A 339 -29.82 10.92 -13.73
C ASP A 339 -30.38 11.74 -14.91
N LEU A 340 -29.52 12.42 -15.68
CA LEU A 340 -29.85 13.22 -16.88
C LEU A 340 -29.89 12.36 -18.14
#